data_AF-A0A516NFE6-F1
#
_entry.id   AF-A0A516NFE6-F1
#
_cell.length_a   1.000
_cell.length_b   1.000
_cell.length_c   1.000
_cell.angle_alpha   90.00
_cell.angle_beta   90.00
_cell.angle_gamma   90.00
#
_symmetry.space_group_name_H-M   'P 1'
#
loop_
_entity.id
_entity.type
_entity.pdbx_description
1 polymer ?
#
loop_
_entity_poly.entity_id
_entity_poly.type
_entity_poly.pdbx_seq_one_letter_code
_entity_poly.pdbx_strand_id
1 'polypeptide(L)'
;MTQLPGKTPDAGGSFTIAACDPVALADTVVAALPDEAPGAQAEIPLAAPASGTEDLDQFIAQSPTAADHGNVVSVRSKRFFRVRPTRMGVIDIAQGNSVFGPRGITDHRLEWRDLPDHGRYAIRHAAPWKAIGVDAQKLTTMINMYVADIIRVIKVERGS
;
A
#
# COMPACT_ATOMS: atom_id res chain seq x y z
N MET A 1 -3.59 5.49 -14.92
CA MET A 1 -4.83 4.95 -15.51
C MET A 1 -5.88 4.96 -14.42
N THR A 2 -7.00 5.66 -14.60
CA THR A 2 -8.09 5.70 -13.61
C THR A 2 -9.33 5.08 -14.22
N GLN A 3 -9.91 4.08 -13.56
CA GLN A 3 -11.14 3.42 -13.99
C GLN A 3 -12.32 3.99 -13.20
N LEU A 4 -13.38 4.39 -13.89
CA LEU A 4 -14.63 4.78 -13.24
C LEU A 4 -15.45 3.53 -12.87
N PRO A 5 -16.20 3.55 -11.76
CA PRO A 5 -17.09 2.46 -11.40
C PRO A 5 -18.06 2.15 -12.54
N GLY A 6 -18.29 0.86 -12.77
CA GLY A 6 -19.33 0.37 -13.68
C GLY A 6 -20.72 0.80 -13.30
N LYS A 7 -21.65 0.73 -14.27
CA LYS A 7 -23.09 0.74 -13.98
C LYS A 7 -23.54 -0.50 -13.19
N THR A 8 -22.76 -1.57 -13.22
CA THR A 8 -22.97 -2.82 -12.47
C THR A 8 -21.61 -3.30 -11.91
N PRO A 9 -21.60 -4.13 -10.84
CA PRO A 9 -20.37 -4.66 -10.25
C PRO A 9 -19.45 -5.37 -11.24
N ASP A 10 -20.01 -5.96 -12.30
CA ASP A 10 -19.30 -6.74 -13.31
C ASP A 10 -18.96 -5.94 -14.58
N ALA A 11 -19.39 -4.67 -14.68
CA ALA A 11 -19.09 -3.82 -15.83
C ALA A 11 -17.93 -2.89 -15.51
N GLY A 12 -16.79 -3.01 -16.19
CA GLY A 12 -15.78 -1.96 -16.13
C GLY A 12 -16.29 -0.67 -16.79
N GLY A 13 -16.25 0.47 -16.09
CA GLY A 13 -16.49 1.78 -16.71
C GLY A 13 -15.35 2.20 -17.66
N SER A 14 -15.43 3.42 -18.20
CA SER A 14 -14.37 3.98 -19.04
C SER A 14 -13.06 4.20 -18.25
N PHE A 15 -11.92 4.06 -18.93
CA PHE A 15 -10.60 4.35 -18.37
C PHE A 15 -10.06 5.68 -18.89
N THR A 16 -9.34 6.41 -18.03
CA THR A 16 -8.56 7.58 -18.42
C THR A 16 -7.08 7.26 -18.34
N ILE A 17 -6.35 7.47 -19.43
CA ILE A 17 -4.89 7.41 -19.47
C ILE A 17 -4.39 8.85 -19.57
N ALA A 18 -3.55 9.25 -18.63
CA ALA A 18 -2.89 10.56 -18.64
C ALA A 18 -1.38 10.33 -18.60
N ALA A 19 -0.64 11.06 -19.43
CA ALA A 19 0.79 11.20 -19.24
C ALA A 19 1.04 12.02 -17.98
N CYS A 20 1.93 11.54 -17.12
CA CYS A 20 2.32 12.21 -15.89
C CYS A 20 3.85 12.34 -15.89
N ASP A 21 4.36 13.46 -15.36
CA ASP A 21 5.77 13.56 -15.02
C ASP A 21 6.09 12.48 -13.96
N PRO A 22 7.07 11.59 -14.18
CA PRO A 22 7.46 10.59 -13.20
C PRO A 22 7.73 11.16 -11.80
N VAL A 23 8.19 12.41 -11.71
CA VAL A 23 8.45 13.10 -10.44
C VAL A 23 7.14 13.52 -9.74
N ALA A 24 6.10 13.85 -10.51
CA ALA A 24 4.78 14.26 -9.99
C ALA A 24 3.80 13.09 -9.82
N LEU A 25 4.24 11.86 -10.10
CA LEU A 25 3.38 10.67 -10.08
C LEU A 25 2.80 10.42 -8.68
N ALA A 26 3.62 10.51 -7.64
CA ALA A 26 3.16 10.31 -6.27
C ALA A 26 2.12 11.36 -5.87
N ASP A 27 2.34 12.64 -6.20
CA ASP A 27 1.39 13.71 -5.94
C ASP A 27 0.06 13.48 -6.65
N THR A 28 0.12 13.04 -7.92
CA THR A 28 -1.07 12.73 -8.71
C THR A 28 -1.89 11.59 -8.11
N VAL A 29 -1.21 10.53 -7.63
CA VAL A 29 -1.86 9.38 -6.98
C VAL A 29 -2.52 9.81 -5.66
N VAL A 30 -1.82 10.58 -4.82
CA VAL A 30 -2.34 11.02 -3.53
C VAL A 30 -3.48 12.02 -3.69
N ALA A 31 -3.40 12.94 -4.67
CA ALA A 31 -4.45 13.91 -4.96
C ALA A 31 -5.74 13.25 -5.47
N ALA A 32 -5.68 12.02 -6.00
CA ALA A 32 -6.85 11.25 -6.39
C ALA A 32 -7.55 10.57 -5.19
N LEU A 33 -6.89 10.49 -4.04
CA LEU A 33 -7.49 9.96 -2.81
C LEU A 33 -8.35 11.04 -2.13
N PRO A 34 -9.45 10.65 -1.46
CA PRO A 34 -10.19 11.59 -0.62
C PRO A 34 -9.28 12.22 0.44
N ASP A 35 -9.53 13.48 0.75
CA ASP A 35 -8.87 14.15 1.87
C ASP A 35 -9.27 13.50 3.20
N GLU A 36 -8.29 13.29 4.09
CA GLU A 36 -8.46 12.64 5.39
C GLU A 36 -7.33 13.08 6.31
N ALA A 37 -7.65 13.31 7.59
CA ALA A 37 -6.66 13.70 8.58
C ALA A 37 -5.67 12.56 8.84
N PRO A 38 -4.41 12.86 9.21
CA PRO A 38 -3.46 11.81 9.57
C PRO A 38 -3.94 11.01 10.78
N GLY A 39 -3.53 9.74 10.81
CA GLY A 39 -3.76 8.84 11.92
C GLY A 39 -3.44 9.49 13.28
N ALA A 40 -4.39 9.46 14.22
CA ALA A 40 -4.26 10.04 15.56
C ALA A 40 -3.05 9.49 16.35
N GLN A 41 -2.65 8.25 16.08
CA GLN A 41 -1.41 7.66 16.58
C GLN A 41 -0.35 7.69 15.49
N ALA A 42 0.84 8.21 15.80
CA ALA A 42 1.93 8.32 14.83
C ALA A 42 2.30 6.95 14.22
N GLU A 43 2.43 5.93 15.07
CA GLU A 43 2.74 4.55 14.66
C GLU A 43 2.04 3.53 15.58
N ILE A 44 1.52 2.47 14.98
CA ILE A 44 0.92 1.32 15.65
C ILE A 44 1.70 0.08 15.20
N PRO A 45 2.48 -0.55 16.10
CA PRO A 45 3.16 -1.80 15.80
C PRO A 45 2.14 -2.88 15.45
N LEU A 46 2.38 -3.58 14.34
CA LEU A 46 1.55 -4.69 13.89
C LEU A 46 2.29 -6.00 14.11
N ALA A 47 1.53 -7.07 14.34
CA ALA A 47 2.09 -8.41 14.31
C ALA A 47 2.51 -8.74 12.86
N ALA A 48 3.64 -9.43 12.70
CA ALA A 48 3.99 -9.99 11.41
C ALA A 48 2.86 -10.95 10.95
N PRO A 49 2.56 -11.00 9.64
CA PRO A 49 1.66 -12.01 9.11
C PRO A 49 2.21 -13.41 9.45
N ALA A 50 1.32 -14.34 9.78
CA ALA A 50 1.72 -15.72 10.01
C ALA A 50 2.34 -16.27 8.71
N SER A 51 3.57 -16.78 8.79
CA SER A 51 4.32 -17.26 7.63
C SER A 51 3.54 -18.37 6.92
N GLY A 52 2.97 -18.05 5.77
CA GLY A 52 2.25 -18.99 4.90
C GLY A 52 2.26 -18.47 3.47
N THR A 53 3.16 -19.04 2.68
CA THR A 53 3.25 -19.07 1.20
C THR A 53 3.50 -17.76 0.43
N GLU A 54 4.53 -17.82 -0.42
CA GLU A 54 5.15 -16.77 -1.24
C GLU A 54 4.31 -16.31 -2.45
N ASP A 55 2.98 -16.24 -2.33
CA ASP A 55 2.14 -15.69 -3.38
C ASP A 55 1.53 -14.35 -2.94
N LEU A 56 1.99 -13.27 -3.58
CA LEU A 56 1.51 -11.89 -3.41
C LEU A 56 -0.02 -11.78 -3.58
N ASP A 57 -0.62 -12.72 -4.34
CA ASP A 57 -2.07 -12.84 -4.56
C ASP A 57 -2.82 -13.36 -3.31
N GLN A 58 -2.16 -14.15 -2.44
CA GLN A 58 -2.80 -14.73 -1.26
C GLN A 58 -2.94 -13.74 -0.09
N PHE A 59 -2.16 -12.65 -0.10
CA PHE A 59 -2.29 -11.54 0.87
C PHE A 59 -3.64 -10.81 0.75
N ILE A 60 -4.25 -10.79 -0.43
CA ILE A 60 -5.57 -10.16 -0.68
C ILE A 60 -6.68 -10.87 0.12
N ALA A 61 -6.58 -12.19 0.28
CA ALA A 61 -7.58 -13.01 0.96
C ALA A 61 -7.39 -13.07 2.48
N GLN A 62 -6.22 -12.67 2.98
CA GLN A 62 -5.87 -12.81 4.40
C GLN A 62 -5.46 -11.46 5.01
N SER A 63 -6.45 -10.58 5.20
CA SER A 63 -6.34 -9.61 6.31
C SER A 63 -6.04 -10.41 7.59
N PRO A 64 -4.91 -10.17 8.28
CA PRO A 64 -4.33 -11.13 9.22
C PRO A 64 -5.22 -11.28 10.45
N THR A 65 -6.09 -12.28 10.40
CA THR A 65 -6.86 -12.78 11.55
C THR A 65 -6.32 -14.14 11.96
N ALA A 66 -4.99 -14.27 12.04
CA ALA A 66 -4.32 -15.44 12.61
C ALA A 66 -3.18 -14.96 13.52
N ALA A 67 -3.57 -14.34 14.63
CA ALA A 67 -2.63 -13.88 15.63
C ALA A 67 -2.66 -14.83 16.83
N ASP A 68 -1.62 -15.63 16.94
CA ASP A 68 -1.41 -16.57 18.03
C ASP A 68 -0.38 -16.09 19.06
N HIS A 69 -0.76 -16.26 20.32
CA HIS A 69 -0.07 -16.07 21.61
C HIS A 69 0.63 -14.74 22.03
N GLY A 70 0.02 -14.05 22.99
CA GLY A 70 0.70 -13.52 24.20
C GLY A 70 1.36 -12.13 24.20
N ASN A 71 1.62 -11.48 23.06
CA ASN A 71 2.39 -10.22 23.03
C ASN A 71 1.48 -8.96 22.99
N VAL A 72 1.87 -7.87 23.68
CA VAL A 72 1.22 -6.53 23.62
C VAL A 72 1.06 -6.02 22.18
N VAL A 73 2.01 -6.35 21.30
CA VAL A 73 1.93 -6.04 19.85
C VAL A 73 0.75 -6.78 19.19
N SER A 74 0.49 -8.04 19.57
CA SER A 74 -0.64 -8.82 19.07
C SER A 74 -1.99 -8.20 19.49
N VAL A 75 -2.09 -7.69 20.71
CA VAL A 75 -3.31 -7.00 21.18
C VAL A 75 -3.55 -5.69 20.43
N ARG A 76 -2.51 -4.87 20.24
CA ARG A 76 -2.61 -3.59 19.50
C ARG A 76 -2.96 -3.82 18.02
N SER A 77 -2.30 -4.79 17.38
CA SER A 77 -2.59 -5.22 16.01
C SER A 77 -4.05 -5.68 15.88
N LYS A 78 -4.52 -6.58 16.77
CA LYS A 78 -5.92 -7.04 16.78
C LYS A 78 -6.92 -5.88 16.94
N ARG A 79 -6.63 -4.91 17.80
CA ARG A 79 -7.49 -3.73 17.99
C ARG A 79 -7.56 -2.89 16.72
N PHE A 80 -6.42 -2.61 16.10
CA PHE A 80 -6.34 -1.86 14.85
C PHE A 80 -7.16 -2.52 13.73
N PHE A 81 -7.02 -3.83 13.53
CA PHE A 81 -7.74 -4.54 12.47
C PHE A 81 -9.23 -4.77 12.76
N ARG A 82 -9.65 -4.77 14.04
CA ARG A 82 -11.07 -4.87 14.44
C ARG A 82 -11.88 -3.62 14.08
N VAL A 83 -11.24 -2.45 13.98
CA VAL A 83 -11.94 -1.24 13.54
C VAL A 83 -12.20 -1.35 12.05
N ARG A 84 -13.48 -1.34 11.68
CA ARG A 84 -13.90 -1.33 10.28
C ARG A 84 -13.51 0.03 9.68
N PRO A 85 -12.70 0.06 8.61
CA PRO A 85 -12.31 1.31 7.97
C PRO A 85 -13.51 1.92 7.22
N THR A 86 -13.59 3.25 7.17
CA THR A 86 -14.54 3.98 6.32
C THR A 86 -14.15 3.85 4.86
N ARG A 87 -12.84 3.85 4.59
CA ARG A 87 -12.24 3.64 3.27
C ARG A 87 -10.95 2.86 3.42
N MET A 88 -10.62 2.06 2.43
CA MET A 88 -9.34 1.39 2.35
C MET A 88 -8.94 1.21 0.91
N GLY A 89 -7.65 1.04 0.68
CA GLY A 89 -7.14 0.78 -0.65
C GLY A 89 -5.72 0.28 -0.62
N VAL A 90 -5.24 0.01 -1.81
CA VAL A 90 -3.90 -0.50 -2.08
C VAL A 90 -3.28 0.38 -3.15
N ILE A 91 -2.00 0.69 -2.97
CA ILE A 91 -1.15 1.32 -3.96
C ILE A 91 -0.03 0.32 -4.27
N ASP A 92 -0.12 -0.31 -5.43
CA ASP A 92 0.92 -1.19 -5.96
C ASP A 92 1.83 -0.36 -6.87
N ILE A 93 3.13 -0.49 -6.64
CA ILE A 93 4.18 0.25 -7.34
C ILE A 93 5.15 -0.81 -7.84
N ALA A 94 5.17 -1.04 -9.15
CA ALA A 94 5.93 -2.14 -9.74
C ALA A 94 6.74 -1.67 -10.96
N GLN A 95 7.88 -2.32 -11.16
CA GLN A 95 8.66 -2.22 -12.38
C GLN A 95 7.88 -2.86 -13.55
N GLY A 96 7.67 -2.11 -14.63
CA GLY A 96 6.89 -2.62 -15.77
C GLY A 96 7.57 -3.75 -16.55
N ASN A 97 8.90 -3.78 -16.60
CA ASN A 97 9.68 -4.83 -17.27
C ASN A 97 11.09 -4.93 -16.67
N SER A 98 11.62 -6.16 -16.52
CA SER A 98 12.97 -6.47 -16.03
C SER A 98 13.75 -7.29 -17.05
N VAL A 99 15.06 -7.04 -17.14
CA VAL A 99 15.99 -7.83 -18.00
C VAL A 99 16.08 -9.30 -17.58
N PHE A 100 15.70 -9.62 -16.35
CA PHE A 100 15.68 -10.98 -15.81
C PHE A 100 14.31 -11.67 -16.00
N GLY A 101 13.39 -11.05 -16.75
CA GLY A 101 12.04 -11.56 -16.98
C GLY A 101 11.09 -11.30 -15.80
N PRO A 102 9.88 -11.91 -15.79
CA PRO A 102 8.84 -11.59 -14.82
C PRO A 102 9.22 -11.76 -13.35
N ARG A 103 10.14 -12.68 -13.05
CA ARG A 103 10.64 -12.92 -11.68
C ARG A 103 11.65 -11.86 -11.19
N GLY A 104 12.17 -11.02 -12.09
CA GLY A 104 13.06 -9.91 -11.74
C GLY A 104 12.33 -8.60 -11.50
N ILE A 105 11.01 -8.56 -11.65
CA ILE A 105 10.22 -7.36 -11.40
C ILE A 105 10.29 -7.01 -9.92
N THR A 106 10.82 -5.82 -9.62
CA THR A 106 10.70 -5.25 -8.29
C THR A 106 9.33 -4.62 -8.12
N ASP A 107 8.64 -4.99 -7.05
CA ASP A 107 7.35 -4.47 -6.68
C ASP A 107 7.28 -4.07 -5.20
N HIS A 108 6.41 -3.11 -4.93
CA HIS A 108 6.14 -2.61 -3.59
C HIS A 108 4.65 -2.42 -3.44
N ARG A 109 4.13 -2.85 -2.29
CA ARG A 109 2.73 -2.70 -1.93
C ARG A 109 2.58 -1.82 -0.70
N LEU A 110 1.69 -0.83 -0.81
CA LEU A 110 1.28 0.01 0.30
C LEU A 110 -0.23 -0.10 0.49
N GLU A 111 -0.64 -0.59 1.65
CA GLU A 111 -2.04 -0.54 2.05
C GLU A 111 -2.33 0.76 2.79
N TRP A 112 -3.54 1.27 2.65
CA TRP A 112 -4.01 2.40 3.45
C TRP A 112 -5.44 2.16 3.92
N ARG A 113 -5.75 2.72 5.10
CA ARG A 113 -7.04 2.61 5.77
C ARG A 113 -7.38 3.93 6.43
N ASP A 114 -8.57 4.43 6.17
CA ASP A 114 -9.18 5.55 6.87
C ASP A 114 -10.02 4.96 8.01
N LEU A 115 -9.63 5.22 9.25
CA LEU A 115 -10.33 4.73 10.43
C LEU A 115 -11.27 5.82 10.95
N PRO A 116 -12.54 5.50 11.27
CA PRO A 116 -13.47 6.46 11.84
C PRO A 116 -12.89 7.06 13.12
N ASP A 117 -12.97 8.38 13.24
CA ASP A 117 -12.47 9.17 14.38
C ASP A 117 -10.95 9.08 14.63
N HIS A 118 -10.21 8.37 13.78
CA HIS A 118 -8.80 8.06 13.99
C HIS A 118 -7.91 8.45 12.81
N GLY A 119 -8.46 8.83 11.66
CA GLY A 119 -7.71 9.31 10.50
C GLY A 119 -7.09 8.21 9.64
N ARG A 120 -6.25 8.60 8.69
CA ARG A 120 -5.60 7.73 7.71
C ARG A 120 -4.32 7.10 8.24
N TYR A 121 -4.23 5.78 8.07
CA TYR A 121 -3.04 5.00 8.33
C TYR A 121 -2.56 4.30 7.06
N ALA A 122 -1.25 4.31 6.82
CA ALA A 122 -0.59 3.51 5.81
C ALA A 122 0.13 2.32 6.45
N ILE A 123 0.08 1.16 5.82
CA ILE A 123 0.71 -0.08 6.27
C ILE A 123 1.75 -0.47 5.23
N ARG A 124 3.00 -0.60 5.68
CA ARG A 124 4.09 -1.12 4.85
C ARG A 124 4.20 -2.62 5.08
N HIS A 125 4.25 -3.38 3.99
CA HIS A 125 4.48 -4.82 4.00
C HIS A 125 5.97 -5.16 4.12
N ALA A 126 6.63 -4.61 5.14
CA ALA A 126 8.04 -4.84 5.40
C ALA A 126 8.32 -4.83 6.90
N ALA A 127 9.25 -5.65 7.36
CA ALA A 127 9.70 -5.63 8.75
C ALA A 127 10.45 -4.31 9.06
N PRO A 128 10.22 -3.66 10.21
CA PRO A 128 9.20 -3.99 11.20
C PRO A 128 7.78 -3.59 10.74
N TRP A 129 6.81 -4.48 10.95
CA TRP A 129 5.42 -4.29 10.55
C TRP A 129 4.75 -3.21 11.40
N LYS A 130 4.25 -2.15 10.75
CA LYS A 130 3.58 -1.04 11.44
C LYS A 130 2.54 -0.36 10.55
N ALA A 131 1.46 0.09 11.18
CA ALA A 131 0.56 1.10 10.63
C ALA A 131 1.06 2.47 11.05
N ILE A 132 1.16 3.40 10.11
CA ILE A 132 1.74 4.72 10.29
C ILE A 132 0.65 5.74 10.00
N GLY A 133 0.39 6.68 10.91
CA GLY A 133 -0.50 7.81 10.63
C GLY A 133 0.12 8.67 9.52
N VAL A 134 -0.63 8.90 8.43
CA VAL A 134 -0.16 9.63 7.25
C VAL A 134 -1.13 10.72 6.82
N ASP A 135 -0.61 11.91 6.58
CA ASP A 135 -1.27 12.93 5.78
C ASP A 135 -0.89 12.76 4.30
N ALA A 136 -1.40 13.65 3.44
CA ALA A 136 -1.08 13.64 2.02
C ALA A 136 0.43 13.71 1.76
N GLN A 137 1.15 14.61 2.44
CA GLN A 137 2.59 14.81 2.24
C GLN A 137 3.42 13.57 2.61
N LYS A 138 3.10 12.94 3.73
CA LYS A 138 3.78 11.73 4.21
C LYS A 138 3.46 10.55 3.31
N LEU A 139 2.23 10.42 2.84
CA LEU A 139 1.84 9.38 1.88
C LEU A 139 2.58 9.55 0.54
N THR A 140 2.65 10.78 0.00
CA THR A 140 3.45 11.11 -1.18
C THR A 140 4.91 10.70 -0.98
N THR A 141 5.49 11.05 0.17
CA THR A 141 6.89 10.71 0.49
C THR A 141 7.12 9.20 0.47
N MET A 142 6.20 8.42 1.05
CA MET A 142 6.29 6.95 1.05
C MET A 142 6.23 6.36 -0.36
N ILE A 143 5.35 6.87 -1.23
CA ILE A 143 5.26 6.43 -2.63
C ILE A 143 6.55 6.78 -3.38
N ASN A 144 7.07 8.01 -3.21
CA ASN A 144 8.32 8.45 -3.81
C ASN A 144 9.52 7.58 -3.41
N MET A 145 9.57 7.11 -2.16
CA MET A 145 10.61 6.18 -1.72
C MET A 145 10.59 4.86 -2.50
N TYR A 146 9.40 4.29 -2.75
CA TYR A 146 9.25 3.07 -3.54
C TYR A 146 9.57 3.28 -5.02
N VAL A 147 9.15 4.41 -5.59
CA VAL A 147 9.52 4.78 -6.96
C VAL A 147 11.05 4.93 -7.10
N ALA A 148 11.70 5.56 -6.13
CA ALA A 148 13.16 5.72 -6.13
C ALA A 148 13.89 4.37 -6.06
N ASP A 149 13.37 3.40 -5.30
CA ASP A 149 13.92 2.04 -5.20
C ASP A 149 13.82 1.30 -6.54
N ILE A 150 12.66 1.34 -7.20
CA ILE A 150 12.48 0.78 -8.55
C ILE A 150 13.44 1.44 -9.55
N ILE A 151 13.58 2.77 -9.53
CA ILE A 151 14.52 3.46 -10.42
C ILE A 151 15.96 3.00 -10.17
N ARG A 152 16.33 2.75 -8.92
CA ARG A 152 17.64 2.24 -8.56
C ARG A 152 17.86 0.85 -9.13
N VAL A 153 16.90 -0.06 -8.98
CA VAL A 153 16.96 -1.41 -9.55
C VAL A 153 17.12 -1.36 -11.07
N ILE A 154 16.28 -0.58 -11.76
CA ILE A 154 16.36 -0.42 -13.22
C ILE A 154 17.74 0.08 -13.66
N LYS A 155 18.35 1.00 -12.91
CA LYS A 155 19.71 1.50 -13.22
C LYS A 155 20.77 0.42 -13.07
N VAL A 156 20.65 -0.45 -12.06
CA VAL A 156 21.56 -1.58 -11.86
C VAL A 156 21.41 -2.58 -13.01
N GLU A 157 20.18 -2.93 -13.38
CA GLU A 157 19.90 -3.86 -14.49
C GLU A 157 20.47 -3.40 -15.84
N ARG A 158 20.48 -2.08 -16.10
CA ARG A 158 21.01 -1.51 -17.35
C ARG A 158 22.53 -1.33 -17.36
N GLY A 159 23.17 -1.35 -16.19
CA GLY A 159 24.61 -1.22 -16.03
C GLY A 159 25.36 -2.55 -15.97
N SER A 160 24.65 -3.67 -15.87
CA SER A 160 25.16 -5.05 -15.98
C SER A 160 25.13 -5.54 -17.42
#